data_AF-A0A1I8BST9-F1
#
_entry.id   AF-A0A1I8BST9-F1
#
_cell.length_a   1.000
_cell.length_b   1.000
_cell.length_c   1.000
_cell.angle_alpha   90.00
_cell.angle_beta   90.00
_cell.angle_gamma   90.00
#
_symmetry.space_group_name_H-M   'P 1'
#
loop_
_entity.id
_entity.type
_entity.pdbx_description
1 polymer ?
#
loop_
_entity_poly.entity_id
_entity_poly.type
_entity_poly.pdbx_seq_one_letter_code
_entity_poly.pdbx_strand_id
1 'polypeptide(L)'
;MKPGEYHYNCGKCPVTNELFRNTTDVSLLQKLNGIEVNEIQCAECNDSPLCNNETFFEKQLFCLEKLENETKLIKGTRVCKDKCFVLRNYTTGNVKKGCGNCTKLFCKKCFDNRCNDENKTRLPYFCFGSKKIHKECSGNNCYIAKIEEQHGEEKIEQFYYDCGTCPSSVLDLSNIIKTKAATLQNKIKKIDMCKVQCAQCNNRPACNSDSFFENQLFCLEKDVRKWKAKKGMRVCEKGSCFIGVDKNEMGLVLGCGKCSKQINLTKCFNCSTPYCNDETKLSHTKCYHLVANIQPYEKKVKTCHPSYNSCYFARDIFWRVEQNCGECPLKFKNCVTCNDSSLCNEETLIPLTNTKITTSSSKSTTTTLLKKETISIGKVTTRRIAPKSSAQLNKIENILMVAITIYSLLTVIFYIL
;
A
#
# COMPACT_ATOMS: atom_id res chain seq x y z
N MET A 1 40.10 42.12 15.15
CA MET A 1 39.24 42.49 16.30
C MET A 1 38.94 41.23 17.05
N LYS A 2 39.16 41.22 18.36
CA LYS A 2 38.67 40.15 19.22
C LYS A 2 37.14 40.26 19.34
N PRO A 3 36.43 39.16 19.65
CA PRO A 3 35.02 39.26 20.03
C PRO A 3 34.85 40.31 21.14
N GLY A 4 33.98 41.30 20.90
CA GLY A 4 33.72 42.40 21.86
C GLY A 4 34.60 43.66 21.71
N GLU A 5 35.44 43.77 20.68
CA GLU A 5 36.12 45.04 20.38
C GLU A 5 35.24 45.96 19.51
N TYR A 6 35.26 47.26 19.83
CA TYR A 6 34.56 48.30 19.09
C TYR A 6 35.54 49.17 18.27
N HIS A 7 35.07 49.66 17.12
CA HIS A 7 35.75 50.69 16.35
C HIS A 7 34.78 51.84 16.11
N TYR A 8 35.18 53.02 16.54
CA TYR A 8 34.37 54.23 16.45
C TYR A 8 34.88 55.08 15.29
N ASN A 9 33.99 55.49 14.41
CA ASN A 9 34.32 56.39 13.31
C ASN A 9 33.12 57.28 12.97
N CYS A 10 33.37 58.36 12.25
CA CYS A 10 32.35 59.23 11.68
C CYS A 10 31.86 58.67 10.33
N GLY A 11 30.60 58.94 10.00
CA GLY A 11 30.00 58.56 8.72
C GLY A 11 28.98 57.43 8.84
N LYS A 12 28.55 56.93 7.68
CA LYS A 12 27.56 55.86 7.57
C LYS A 12 28.22 54.50 7.55
N CYS A 13 27.49 53.50 8.02
CA CYS A 13 27.84 52.12 7.78
C CYS A 13 27.90 51.87 6.26
N PRO A 14 28.94 51.18 5.77
CA PRO A 14 29.02 50.90 4.35
C PRO A 14 27.86 50.00 3.90
N VAL A 15 27.46 50.12 2.64
CA VAL A 15 26.35 49.33 2.09
C VAL A 15 26.67 47.83 2.11
N THR A 16 27.94 47.48 1.91
CA THR A 16 28.46 46.11 2.00
C THR A 16 29.72 46.07 2.86
N ASN A 17 29.98 44.93 3.51
CA ASN A 17 31.19 44.79 4.31
C ASN A 17 32.48 44.69 3.47
N GLU A 18 32.38 44.41 2.17
CA GLU A 18 33.55 44.39 1.28
C GLU A 18 34.24 45.76 1.20
N LEU A 19 33.48 46.84 1.34
CA LEU A 19 34.00 48.21 1.34
C LEU A 19 34.97 48.46 2.50
N PHE A 20 34.89 47.69 3.59
CA PHE A 20 35.87 47.79 4.69
C PHE A 20 37.28 47.36 4.26
N ARG A 21 37.44 46.54 3.20
CA ARG A 21 38.77 46.18 2.68
C ARG A 21 39.51 47.36 2.07
N ASN A 22 38.77 48.36 1.60
CA ASN A 22 39.30 49.55 0.92
C ASN A 22 39.27 50.78 1.83
N THR A 23 39.14 50.61 3.16
CA THR A 23 39.15 51.73 4.09
C THR A 23 40.50 52.42 4.09
N THR A 24 40.51 53.75 4.13
CA THR A 24 41.71 54.58 4.32
C THR A 24 42.08 54.73 5.80
N ASP A 25 41.21 54.25 6.71
CA ASP A 25 41.48 54.22 8.15
C ASP A 25 42.49 53.11 8.48
N VAL A 26 43.76 53.51 8.66
CA VAL A 26 44.89 52.62 8.94
C VAL A 26 44.67 51.80 10.22
N SER A 27 44.04 52.39 11.25
CA SER A 27 43.76 51.73 12.52
C SER A 27 42.71 50.62 12.34
N LEU A 28 41.66 50.91 11.58
CA LEU A 28 40.66 49.89 11.22
C LEU A 28 41.30 48.78 10.36
N LEU A 29 42.10 49.13 9.35
CA LEU A 29 42.74 48.16 8.46
C LEU A 29 43.62 47.15 9.22
N GLN A 30 44.40 47.63 10.21
CA GLN A 30 45.18 46.78 11.10
C GLN A 30 44.28 45.84 11.93
N LYS A 31 43.18 46.37 12.48
CA LYS A 31 42.23 45.58 13.27
C LYS A 31 41.49 44.53 12.44
N LEU A 32 41.26 44.77 11.15
CA LEU A 32 40.57 43.86 10.24
C LEU A 32 41.42 42.68 9.77
N ASN A 33 42.74 42.72 9.97
CA ASN A 33 43.63 41.66 9.53
C ASN A 33 43.25 40.31 10.19
N GLY A 34 42.95 39.31 9.37
CA GLY A 34 42.49 37.99 9.82
C GLY A 34 41.01 37.89 10.22
N ILE A 35 40.20 38.95 10.09
CA ILE A 35 38.74 38.88 10.28
C ILE A 35 38.05 38.62 8.93
N GLU A 36 37.08 37.71 8.90
CA GLU A 36 36.15 37.62 7.78
C GLU A 36 35.25 38.88 7.77
N VAL A 37 35.44 39.75 6.78
CA VAL A 37 34.70 41.03 6.69
C VAL A 37 33.19 40.87 6.79
N ASN A 38 32.62 39.73 6.36
CA ASN A 38 31.20 39.41 6.43
C ASN A 38 30.67 39.23 7.87
N GLU A 39 31.53 39.24 8.89
CA GLU A 39 31.14 39.17 10.30
C GLU A 39 31.09 40.54 11.00
N ILE A 40 31.59 41.60 10.35
CA ILE A 40 31.65 42.95 10.92
C ILE A 40 30.25 43.53 11.03
N GLN A 41 29.80 43.76 12.26
CA GLN A 41 28.55 44.45 12.55
C GLN A 41 28.77 45.97 12.53
N CYS A 42 27.77 46.72 12.08
CA CYS A 42 27.83 48.17 12.03
C CYS A 42 26.48 48.79 12.40
N ALA A 43 26.54 49.86 13.19
CA ALA A 43 25.40 50.66 13.62
C ALA A 43 25.67 52.15 13.44
N GLU A 44 24.66 52.89 13.00
CA GLU A 44 24.70 54.34 12.82
C GLU A 44 23.81 54.99 13.89
N CYS A 45 24.31 56.05 14.53
CA CYS A 45 23.53 56.87 15.45
C CYS A 45 23.52 58.32 14.94
N ASN A 46 22.38 59.01 15.10
CA ASN A 46 22.21 60.40 14.65
C ASN A 46 21.61 61.31 15.73
N ASP A 47 21.46 60.80 16.95
CA ASP A 47 20.60 61.43 17.97
C ASP A 47 21.31 62.56 18.74
N SER A 48 22.65 62.55 18.78
CA SER A 48 23.46 63.56 19.48
C SER A 48 24.95 63.46 19.09
N PRO A 49 25.79 64.46 19.45
CA PRO A 49 27.24 64.26 19.48
C PRO A 49 27.62 63.05 20.34
N LEU A 50 28.66 62.31 19.93
CA LEU A 50 29.20 61.13 20.65
C LEU A 50 28.16 60.04 20.97
N CYS A 51 27.12 59.90 20.14
CA CYS A 51 26.08 58.89 20.33
C CYS A 51 26.55 57.44 20.14
N ASN A 52 27.70 57.23 19.51
CA ASN A 52 28.22 55.94 19.07
C ASN A 52 28.97 55.20 20.20
N ASN A 53 28.34 55.02 21.36
CA ASN A 53 28.92 54.28 22.49
C ASN A 53 28.54 52.79 22.50
N GLU A 54 29.20 51.99 23.37
CA GLU A 54 28.94 50.55 23.50
C GLU A 54 27.48 50.25 23.87
N THR A 55 26.91 51.04 24.79
CA THR A 55 25.51 50.85 25.24
C THR A 55 24.53 51.06 24.09
N PHE A 56 24.79 52.03 23.22
CA PHE A 56 24.02 52.25 22.01
C PHE A 56 24.12 51.04 21.09
N PHE A 57 25.34 50.54 20.83
CA PHE A 57 25.55 49.41 19.93
C PHE A 57 24.89 48.12 20.42
N GLU A 58 25.04 47.78 21.71
CA GLU A 58 24.50 46.56 22.30
C GLU A 58 22.96 46.54 22.35
N LYS A 59 22.33 47.72 22.36
CA LYS A 59 20.87 47.86 22.26
C LYS A 59 20.33 47.68 20.84
N GLN A 60 21.20 47.63 19.82
CA GLN A 60 20.76 47.50 18.45
C GLN A 60 20.25 46.09 18.14
N LEU A 61 19.18 46.03 17.36
CA LEU A 61 18.63 44.77 16.88
C LEU A 61 19.40 44.30 15.65
N PHE A 62 20.13 43.18 15.76
CA PHE A 62 20.64 42.46 14.60
C PHE A 62 19.84 41.19 14.38
N CYS A 63 19.57 40.81 13.14
CA CYS A 63 18.82 39.60 12.82
C CYS A 63 19.73 38.51 12.25
N LEU A 64 19.30 37.26 12.30
CA LEU A 64 19.87 36.22 11.46
C LEU A 64 19.31 36.36 10.04
N GLU A 65 20.16 36.11 9.06
CA GLU A 65 19.82 36.20 7.64
C GLU A 65 20.06 34.86 6.96
N LYS A 66 19.09 34.45 6.15
CA LYS A 66 19.15 33.22 5.36
C LYS A 66 18.16 33.35 4.20
N LEU A 67 18.64 33.23 2.97
CA LEU A 67 17.78 33.13 1.80
C LEU A 67 17.18 31.73 1.68
N GLU A 68 16.08 31.63 0.94
CA GLU A 68 15.28 30.40 0.88
C GLU A 68 16.05 29.19 0.33
N ASN A 69 16.98 29.41 -0.59
CA ASN A 69 17.75 28.35 -1.26
C ASN A 69 19.17 28.20 -0.69
N GLU A 70 19.51 28.95 0.36
CA GLU A 70 20.83 28.91 0.96
C GLU A 70 20.84 28.03 2.21
N THR A 71 21.87 27.20 2.31
CA THR A 71 22.12 26.40 3.51
C THR A 71 22.86 27.20 4.58
N LYS A 72 23.67 28.19 4.17
CA LYS A 72 24.47 29.02 5.06
C LYS A 72 23.58 30.02 5.79
N LEU A 73 23.60 29.94 7.12
CA LEU A 73 23.07 30.97 8.00
C LEU A 73 24.10 32.09 8.12
N ILE A 74 23.68 33.33 7.90
CA ILE A 74 24.54 34.51 8.06
C ILE A 74 24.07 35.31 9.26
N LYS A 75 25.04 35.85 9.99
CA LYS A 75 24.81 36.80 11.07
C LYS A 75 24.57 38.17 10.42
N GLY A 76 23.36 38.71 10.48
CA GLY A 76 23.07 40.03 9.93
C GLY A 76 24.01 41.09 10.52
N THR A 77 24.63 41.86 9.64
CA THR A 77 25.70 42.81 9.98
C THR A 77 25.20 44.24 10.10
N ARG A 78 23.91 44.47 9.86
CA ARG A 78 23.27 45.78 9.90
C ARG A 78 22.14 45.79 10.90
N VAL A 79 21.93 46.96 11.49
CA VAL A 79 20.83 47.21 12.43
C VAL A 79 19.50 47.04 11.71
N CYS A 80 18.66 46.20 12.26
CA CYS A 80 17.27 46.05 11.87
C CYS A 80 16.41 47.10 12.56
N LYS A 81 15.75 47.96 11.77
CA LYS A 81 14.91 49.05 12.29
C LYS A 81 13.48 48.64 12.65
N ASP A 82 13.11 47.39 12.43
CA ASP A 82 11.75 46.89 12.70
C ASP A 82 11.80 45.69 13.65
N LYS A 83 11.74 44.47 13.12
CA LYS A 83 11.75 43.22 13.89
C LYS A 83 12.42 42.13 13.07
N CYS A 84 12.91 41.09 13.74
CA CYS A 84 13.42 39.92 13.03
C CYS A 84 12.28 38.98 12.69
N PHE A 85 12.35 38.35 11.52
CA PHE A 85 11.39 37.34 11.10
C PHE A 85 12.05 36.01 10.76
N VAL A 86 11.26 34.96 10.90
CA VAL A 86 11.53 33.62 10.39
C VAL A 86 10.27 33.14 9.67
N LEU A 87 10.40 32.78 8.39
CA LEU A 87 9.29 32.45 7.49
C LEU A 87 9.56 31.10 6.84
N ARG A 88 8.62 30.16 6.94
CA ARG A 88 8.65 28.93 6.15
C ARG A 88 7.97 29.15 4.79
N ASN A 89 8.65 28.78 3.71
CA ASN A 89 8.03 28.73 2.40
C ASN A 89 7.00 27.59 2.37
N TYR A 90 5.80 27.90 1.89
CA TYR A 90 4.66 26.99 1.92
C TYR A 90 4.78 25.84 0.91
N THR A 91 5.56 26.00 -0.16
CA THR A 91 5.74 25.00 -1.21
C THR A 91 6.94 24.09 -0.91
N THR A 92 8.07 24.70 -0.55
CA THR A 92 9.35 24.00 -0.40
C THR A 92 9.60 23.51 1.02
N GLY A 93 8.98 24.16 2.03
CA GLY A 93 9.27 23.93 3.44
C GLY A 93 10.56 24.61 3.92
N ASN A 94 11.31 25.26 3.03
CA ASN A 94 12.54 25.98 3.36
C ASN A 94 12.27 27.20 4.23
N VAL A 95 13.24 27.59 5.05
CA VAL A 95 13.11 28.68 6.01
C VAL A 95 13.93 29.88 5.56
N LYS A 96 13.26 31.01 5.38
CA LYS A 96 13.85 32.33 5.14
C LYS A 96 13.90 33.11 6.45
N LYS A 97 15.00 33.83 6.68
CA LYS A 97 15.22 34.68 7.87
C LYS A 97 15.67 36.06 7.44
N GLY A 98 15.31 37.09 8.20
CA GLY A 98 15.85 38.42 7.99
C GLY A 98 15.24 39.49 8.87
N CYS A 99 15.57 40.73 8.53
CA CYS A 99 14.97 41.93 9.11
C CYS A 99 13.70 42.33 8.35
N GLY A 100 12.67 42.71 9.10
CA GLY A 100 11.44 43.31 8.59
C GLY A 100 10.18 42.60 9.07
N ASN A 101 9.08 42.93 8.42
CA ASN A 101 7.77 42.39 8.75
C ASN A 101 7.35 41.27 7.77
N CYS A 102 6.44 40.42 8.22
CA CYS A 102 5.82 39.40 7.39
C CYS A 102 4.35 39.23 7.77
N THR A 103 3.48 39.01 6.80
CA THR A 103 2.02 38.90 7.02
C THR A 103 1.49 37.49 6.81
N LYS A 104 2.36 36.54 6.48
CA LYS A 104 1.98 35.14 6.17
C LYS A 104 1.79 34.32 7.46
N LEU A 105 0.83 33.39 7.42
CA LEU A 105 0.56 32.40 8.47
C LEU A 105 1.81 31.61 8.91
N PHE A 106 2.76 31.41 7.99
CA PHE A 106 3.98 30.63 8.20
C PHE A 106 5.15 31.44 8.77
N CYS A 107 4.87 32.58 9.39
CA CYS A 107 5.89 33.52 9.83
C CYS A 107 5.79 33.83 11.33
N LYS A 108 6.95 33.83 12.00
CA LYS A 108 7.09 34.34 13.36
C LYS A 108 8.00 35.56 13.36
N LYS A 109 7.70 36.47 14.29
CA LYS A 109 8.41 37.72 14.48
C LYS A 109 8.89 37.81 15.92
N CYS A 110 10.01 38.50 16.13
CA CYS A 110 10.57 38.71 17.45
C CYS A 110 11.42 40.00 17.47
N PHE A 111 11.64 40.53 18.67
CA PHE A 111 12.21 41.87 18.88
C PHE A 111 13.59 41.85 19.53
N ASP A 112 14.08 40.68 19.97
CA ASP A 112 15.38 40.56 20.62
C ASP A 112 16.50 40.30 19.61
N ASN A 113 17.74 40.64 19.98
CA ASN A 113 18.91 40.44 19.14
C ASN A 113 19.04 38.96 18.70
N ARG A 114 19.04 38.72 17.38
CA ARG A 114 19.16 37.40 16.74
C ARG A 114 18.14 36.38 17.21
N CYS A 115 16.96 36.84 17.61
CA CYS A 115 15.89 35.99 18.13
C CYS A 115 15.29 35.03 17.10
N ASN A 116 15.47 35.28 15.80
CA ASN A 116 14.86 34.52 14.69
C ASN A 116 15.63 33.23 14.32
N ASP A 117 16.19 32.57 15.33
CA ASP A 117 16.83 31.26 15.19
C ASP A 117 15.77 30.17 15.10
N GLU A 118 15.65 29.48 13.96
CA GLU A 118 14.64 28.43 13.73
C GLU A 118 14.73 27.24 14.71
N ASN A 119 15.91 27.00 15.30
CA ASN A 119 16.09 25.94 16.29
C ASN A 119 15.44 26.32 17.64
N LYS A 120 15.35 27.61 17.94
CA LYS A 120 14.74 28.16 19.16
C LYS A 120 13.29 28.57 18.90
N THR A 121 13.07 29.30 17.82
CA THR A 121 11.77 29.69 17.30
C THR A 121 11.16 28.52 16.52
N ARG A 122 10.58 27.55 17.24
CA ARG A 122 9.86 26.43 16.61
C ARG A 122 8.76 26.98 15.71
N LEU A 123 9.02 26.95 14.40
CA LEU A 123 8.02 27.30 13.40
C LEU A 123 7.07 26.12 13.24
N PRO A 124 5.75 26.36 13.35
CA PRO A 124 4.82 25.28 13.08
C PRO A 124 4.94 24.78 11.65
N TYR A 125 4.69 23.49 11.51
CA TYR A 125 4.37 22.91 10.22
C TYR A 125 2.88 23.09 9.98
N PHE A 126 2.46 22.97 8.74
CA PHE A 126 1.04 23.02 8.43
C PHE A 126 0.70 21.92 7.46
N CYS A 127 -0.48 21.36 7.64
CA CYS A 127 -1.09 20.41 6.73
C CYS A 127 -2.42 20.98 6.25
N PHE A 128 -2.99 20.41 5.18
CA PHE A 128 -4.43 20.56 5.01
C PHE A 128 -5.11 19.85 6.19
N GLY A 129 -6.07 20.55 6.80
CA GLY A 129 -7.00 20.03 7.78
C GLY A 129 -8.39 19.87 7.18
N SER A 130 -9.40 19.72 8.04
CA SER A 130 -10.79 19.60 7.63
C SER A 130 -11.21 20.73 6.69
N LYS A 131 -11.97 20.38 5.64
CA LYS A 131 -12.40 21.33 4.58
C LYS A 131 -11.25 22.01 3.81
N LYS A 132 -10.06 21.41 3.76
CA LYS A 132 -8.85 21.94 3.10
C LYS A 132 -8.37 23.28 3.68
N ILE A 133 -8.72 23.57 4.93
CA ILE A 133 -8.20 24.75 5.65
C ILE A 133 -6.83 24.40 6.22
N HIS A 134 -5.88 25.33 6.18
CA HIS A 134 -4.56 25.13 6.76
C HIS A 134 -4.66 24.88 8.28
N LYS A 135 -4.06 23.78 8.74
CA LYS A 135 -4.00 23.40 10.15
C LYS A 135 -2.57 23.45 10.63
N GLU A 136 -2.35 24.12 11.76
CA GLU A 136 -1.05 24.15 12.44
C GLU A 136 -0.72 22.78 13.05
N CYS A 137 0.51 22.31 12.86
CA CYS A 137 0.99 21.00 13.25
C CYS A 137 2.32 21.11 14.00
N SER A 138 2.48 20.28 15.03
CA SER A 138 3.73 20.17 15.79
C SER A 138 4.86 19.49 15.02
N GLY A 139 4.51 18.66 14.03
CA GLY A 139 5.46 17.90 13.19
C GLY A 139 5.20 18.11 11.70
N ASN A 140 6.19 17.73 10.89
CA ASN A 140 6.22 17.91 9.43
C ASN A 140 5.47 16.84 8.62
N ASN A 141 4.89 15.85 9.29
CA ASN A 141 4.12 14.80 8.64
C ASN A 141 2.67 15.26 8.47
N CYS A 142 2.11 14.98 7.31
CA CYS A 142 0.70 15.18 6.99
C CYS A 142 0.14 13.90 6.40
N TYR A 143 -1.15 13.63 6.60
CA TYR A 143 -1.83 12.53 5.92
C TYR A 143 -3.15 12.96 5.31
N ILE A 144 -3.56 12.20 4.30
CA ILE A 144 -4.85 12.29 3.63
C ILE A 144 -5.44 10.87 3.54
N ALA A 145 -6.71 10.75 3.88
CA ALA A 145 -7.44 9.50 3.89
C ALA A 145 -8.72 9.61 3.09
N LYS A 146 -9.05 8.58 2.31
CA LYS A 146 -10.28 8.53 1.51
C LYS A 146 -11.37 7.76 2.25
N ILE A 147 -12.35 8.49 2.77
CA ILE A 147 -13.48 7.92 3.51
C ILE A 147 -14.56 7.54 2.52
N GLU A 148 -14.80 6.23 2.37
CA GLU A 148 -15.84 5.65 1.52
C GLU A 148 -16.79 4.80 2.38
N GLU A 149 -18.02 5.26 2.59
CA GLU A 149 -19.04 4.52 3.34
C GLU A 149 -20.36 4.53 2.58
N GLN A 150 -21.07 3.40 2.58
CA GLN A 150 -22.35 3.25 1.91
C GLN A 150 -23.38 2.58 2.83
N HIS A 151 -24.64 3.02 2.71
CA HIS A 151 -25.80 2.39 3.33
C HIS A 151 -27.05 2.63 2.48
N GLY A 152 -27.53 1.59 1.79
CA GLY A 152 -28.60 1.73 0.81
C GLY A 152 -28.16 2.61 -0.37
N GLU A 153 -28.98 3.61 -0.70
CA GLU A 153 -28.69 4.60 -1.75
C GLU A 153 -27.76 5.72 -1.28
N GLU A 154 -27.62 5.93 0.03
CA GLU A 154 -26.72 6.94 0.55
C GLU A 154 -25.26 6.46 0.53
N LYS A 155 -24.39 7.27 -0.10
CA LYS A 155 -22.95 7.06 -0.18
C LYS A 155 -22.21 8.32 0.29
N ILE A 156 -21.18 8.11 1.10
CA ILE A 156 -20.21 9.11 1.51
C ILE A 156 -18.90 8.78 0.84
N GLU A 157 -18.36 9.73 0.08
CA GLU A 157 -17.03 9.64 -0.52
C GLU A 157 -16.36 11.00 -0.34
N GLN A 158 -15.45 11.08 0.64
CA GLN A 158 -14.81 12.34 1.02
C GLN A 158 -13.38 12.10 1.48
N PHE A 159 -12.52 13.09 1.23
CA PHE A 159 -11.18 13.11 1.81
C PHE A 159 -11.18 13.73 3.20
N TYR A 160 -10.43 13.10 4.10
CA TYR A 160 -10.08 13.63 5.40
C TYR A 160 -8.58 13.91 5.45
N TYR A 161 -8.22 15.03 6.08
CA TYR A 161 -6.87 15.58 6.08
C TYR A 161 -6.48 15.92 7.51
N ASP A 162 -5.27 15.55 7.93
CA ASP A 162 -4.76 15.97 9.23
C ASP A 162 -3.21 15.94 9.30
N CYS A 163 -2.70 16.46 10.41
CA CYS A 163 -1.32 16.34 10.85
C CYS A 163 -0.99 14.90 11.25
N GLY A 164 0.27 14.52 11.05
CA GLY A 164 0.83 13.25 11.50
C GLY A 164 0.89 12.20 10.39
N THR A 165 1.03 10.95 10.81
CA THR A 165 1.06 9.77 9.95
C THR A 165 -0.33 9.17 9.81
N CYS A 166 -0.50 8.29 8.81
CA CYS A 166 -1.73 7.54 8.64
C CYS A 166 -2.13 6.80 9.95
N PRO A 167 -3.30 7.11 10.54
CA PRO A 167 -3.71 6.51 11.79
C PRO A 167 -3.96 5.02 11.65
N SER A 168 -3.70 4.26 12.72
CA SER A 168 -4.07 2.84 12.82
C SER A 168 -5.15 2.59 13.88
N SER A 169 -5.67 3.66 14.48
CA SER A 169 -6.72 3.61 15.50
C SER A 169 -8.09 3.95 14.91
N VAL A 170 -9.13 3.70 15.69
CA VAL A 170 -10.46 4.20 15.40
C VAL A 170 -10.49 5.73 15.55
N LEU A 171 -11.16 6.41 14.62
CA LEU A 171 -11.40 7.86 14.67
C LEU A 171 -12.89 8.16 14.65
N ASP A 172 -13.27 9.22 15.38
CA ASP A 172 -14.58 9.84 15.30
C ASP A 172 -14.54 11.04 14.37
N LEU A 173 -15.16 10.90 13.18
CA LEU A 173 -15.24 11.96 12.19
C LEU A 173 -16.62 12.65 12.17
N SER A 174 -17.48 12.40 13.16
CA SER A 174 -18.89 12.84 13.14
C SER A 174 -19.08 14.35 13.19
N ASN A 175 -18.10 15.06 13.75
CA ASN A 175 -18.05 16.52 13.77
C ASN A 175 -17.59 17.13 12.43
N ILE A 176 -16.98 16.31 11.57
CA ILE A 176 -16.36 16.74 10.32
C ILE A 176 -17.28 16.39 9.13
N ILE A 177 -17.73 15.14 9.08
CA ILE A 177 -18.59 14.63 8.02
C ILE A 177 -20.02 14.58 8.56
N LYS A 178 -20.92 15.34 7.93
CA LYS A 178 -22.34 15.35 8.26
C LYS A 178 -23.11 14.54 7.23
N THR A 179 -23.98 13.65 7.71
CA THR A 179 -24.95 12.92 6.89
C THR A 179 -26.33 12.93 7.54
N LYS A 180 -27.37 12.75 6.74
CA LYS A 180 -28.76 12.69 7.21
C LYS A 180 -29.14 11.28 7.69
N ALA A 181 -28.53 10.21 7.15
CA ALA A 181 -28.77 8.86 7.64
C ALA A 181 -28.07 8.59 8.98
N ALA A 182 -28.88 8.26 9.99
CA ALA A 182 -28.39 7.90 11.32
C ALA A 182 -27.42 6.71 11.32
N THR A 183 -27.62 5.73 10.42
CA THR A 183 -26.74 4.57 10.27
C THR A 183 -25.35 4.95 9.77
N LEU A 184 -25.26 5.80 8.74
CA LEU A 184 -23.98 6.33 8.27
C LEU A 184 -23.33 7.23 9.32
N GLN A 185 -24.10 8.06 10.03
CA GLN A 185 -23.58 8.90 11.11
C GLN A 185 -22.91 8.05 12.21
N ASN A 186 -23.50 6.90 12.56
CA ASN A 186 -22.92 5.96 13.53
C ASN A 186 -21.63 5.30 13.02
N LYS A 187 -21.55 4.98 11.73
CA LYS A 187 -20.31 4.45 11.12
C LYS A 187 -19.19 5.49 11.18
N ILE A 188 -19.49 6.75 10.88
CA ILE A 188 -18.52 7.86 10.88
C ILE A 188 -17.95 8.13 12.28
N LYS A 189 -18.72 7.87 13.34
CA LYS A 189 -18.25 8.00 14.73
C LYS A 189 -17.16 6.99 15.12
N LYS A 190 -17.06 5.88 14.39
CA LYS A 190 -16.16 4.76 14.72
C LYS A 190 -15.49 4.23 13.47
N ILE A 191 -14.87 5.11 12.69
CA ILE A 191 -14.14 4.72 11.49
C ILE A 191 -12.85 4.02 11.91
N ASP A 192 -12.70 2.77 11.50
CA ASP A 192 -11.46 2.01 11.66
C ASP A 192 -10.46 2.42 10.56
N MET A 193 -9.48 3.24 10.90
CA MET A 193 -8.51 3.77 9.94
C MET A 193 -7.56 2.71 9.37
N CYS A 194 -7.51 1.51 9.95
CA CYS A 194 -6.80 0.38 9.32
C CYS A 194 -7.52 -0.12 8.05
N LYS A 195 -8.82 0.17 7.91
CA LYS A 195 -9.66 -0.23 6.77
C LYS A 195 -9.93 0.92 5.80
N VAL A 196 -9.22 2.03 5.96
CA VAL A 196 -9.36 3.23 5.13
C VAL A 196 -8.08 3.43 4.35
N GLN A 197 -8.21 3.75 3.06
CA GLN A 197 -7.06 4.10 2.24
C GLN A 197 -6.46 5.41 2.73
N CYS A 198 -5.17 5.38 3.04
CA CYS A 198 -4.48 6.52 3.57
C CYS A 198 -3.08 6.65 2.96
N ALA A 199 -2.74 7.90 2.63
CA ALA A 199 -1.43 8.32 2.19
C ALA A 199 -0.87 9.38 3.13
N GLN A 200 0.44 9.36 3.33
CA GLN A 200 1.15 10.32 4.14
C GLN A 200 2.31 10.92 3.37
N CYS A 201 2.62 12.17 3.67
CA CYS A 201 3.70 12.93 3.08
C CYS A 201 4.43 13.71 4.18
N ASN A 202 5.66 14.11 3.89
CA ASN A 202 6.51 14.83 4.83
C ASN A 202 7.28 15.96 4.13
N ASN A 203 7.94 16.78 4.95
CA ASN A 203 8.93 17.78 4.53
C ASN A 203 8.40 18.93 3.64
N ARG A 204 7.08 19.02 3.42
CA ARG A 204 6.44 20.13 2.70
C ARG A 204 5.12 20.53 3.37
N PRO A 205 4.87 21.82 3.61
CA PRO A 205 3.59 22.27 4.13
C PRO A 205 2.44 21.90 3.19
N ALA A 206 1.31 21.50 3.75
CA ALA A 206 0.09 21.15 3.02
C ALA A 206 0.32 20.15 1.88
N CYS A 207 1.26 19.21 2.04
CA CYS A 207 1.60 18.23 1.02
C CYS A 207 0.48 17.21 0.76
N ASN A 208 -0.43 17.03 1.72
CA ASN A 208 -1.50 16.04 1.74
C ASN A 208 -2.70 16.47 0.88
N SER A 209 -2.47 16.87 -0.37
CA SER A 209 -3.53 17.25 -1.30
C SER A 209 -4.23 16.05 -1.94
N ASP A 210 -5.40 16.27 -2.53
CA ASP A 210 -6.13 15.27 -3.32
C ASP A 210 -5.26 14.76 -4.48
N SER A 211 -4.60 15.66 -5.20
CA SER A 211 -3.68 15.30 -6.29
C SER A 211 -2.50 14.46 -5.79
N PHE A 212 -2.00 14.74 -4.58
CA PHE A 212 -1.00 13.88 -3.96
C PHE A 212 -1.55 12.46 -3.75
N PHE A 213 -2.76 12.31 -3.18
CA PHE A 213 -3.37 11.01 -2.93
C PHE A 213 -3.63 10.21 -4.20
N GLU A 214 -4.22 10.83 -5.23
CA GLU A 214 -4.56 10.15 -6.48
C GLU A 214 -3.32 9.65 -7.25
N ASN A 215 -2.18 10.31 -7.06
CA ASN A 215 -0.91 9.90 -7.65
C ASN A 215 -0.19 8.80 -6.85
N GLN A 216 -0.72 8.36 -5.70
CA GLN A 216 -0.07 7.34 -4.89
C GLN A 216 -0.26 5.94 -5.45
N LEU A 217 0.79 5.13 -5.31
CA LEU A 217 0.76 3.72 -5.70
C LEU A 217 0.03 2.87 -4.65
N PHE A 218 -1.28 2.69 -4.81
CA PHE A 218 -2.01 1.65 -4.09
C PHE A 218 -2.05 0.36 -4.92
N CYS A 219 -1.79 -0.78 -4.28
CA CYS A 219 -1.86 -2.09 -4.93
C CYS A 219 -3.18 -2.79 -4.60
N LEU A 220 -3.61 -3.73 -5.44
CA LEU A 220 -4.57 -4.74 -5.01
C LEU A 220 -3.90 -5.72 -4.06
N GLU A 221 -4.63 -6.16 -3.05
CA GLU A 221 -4.19 -7.12 -2.04
C GLU A 221 -5.13 -8.34 -2.01
N LYS A 222 -4.54 -9.53 -2.08
CA LYS A 222 -5.25 -10.81 -2.02
C LYS A 222 -4.31 -11.84 -1.44
N ASP A 223 -4.73 -12.45 -0.34
CA ASP A 223 -4.07 -13.65 0.19
C ASP A 223 -4.52 -14.86 -0.61
N VAL A 224 -3.69 -15.89 -0.65
CA VAL A 224 -3.88 -17.10 -1.45
C VAL A 224 -5.23 -17.80 -1.21
N ARG A 225 -5.78 -17.72 0.00
CA ARG A 225 -7.07 -18.34 0.39
C ARG A 225 -8.28 -17.43 0.22
N LYS A 226 -8.08 -16.16 -0.13
CA LYS A 226 -9.17 -15.21 -0.31
C LYS A 226 -9.68 -15.28 -1.74
N TRP A 227 -10.99 -15.30 -1.89
CA TRP A 227 -11.63 -15.35 -3.22
C TRP A 227 -11.49 -14.04 -4.00
N LYS A 228 -11.64 -12.90 -3.32
CA LYS A 228 -11.65 -11.57 -3.94
C LYS A 228 -10.47 -10.73 -3.49
N ALA A 229 -9.84 -10.05 -4.43
CA ALA A 229 -8.88 -9.00 -4.14
C ALA A 229 -9.58 -7.78 -3.52
N LYS A 230 -8.85 -7.04 -2.70
CA LYS A 230 -9.29 -5.76 -2.13
C LYS A 230 -8.29 -4.68 -2.51
N LYS A 231 -8.71 -3.41 -2.47
CA LYS A 231 -7.77 -2.29 -2.54
C LYS A 231 -6.85 -2.33 -1.33
N GLY A 232 -5.56 -2.05 -1.51
CA GLY A 232 -4.63 -1.85 -0.42
C GLY A 232 -4.93 -0.56 0.34
N MET A 233 -4.76 -0.60 1.66
CA MET A 233 -5.13 0.51 2.56
C MET A 233 -4.01 1.53 2.75
N ARG A 234 -2.79 1.20 2.34
CA ARG A 234 -1.61 2.07 2.46
C ARG A 234 -0.87 2.16 1.15
N VAL A 235 -0.14 3.24 0.98
CA VAL A 235 0.74 3.46 -0.17
C VAL A 235 1.81 2.38 -0.21
N CYS A 236 2.10 1.86 -1.40
CA CYS A 236 3.14 0.88 -1.60
C CYS A 236 4.52 1.55 -1.68
N GLU A 237 5.17 1.72 -0.52
CA GLU A 237 6.51 2.30 -0.40
C GLU A 237 7.61 1.50 -1.12
N LYS A 238 7.33 0.24 -1.52
CA LYS A 238 8.26 -0.58 -2.32
C LYS A 238 8.30 -0.18 -3.80
N GLY A 239 7.43 0.72 -4.25
CA GLY A 239 7.41 1.29 -5.61
C GLY A 239 6.98 0.32 -6.72
N SER A 240 6.39 -0.83 -6.38
CA SER A 240 5.86 -1.78 -7.35
C SER A 240 4.78 -2.66 -6.73
N CYS A 241 3.77 -3.02 -7.51
CA CYS A 241 2.77 -4.01 -7.15
C CYS A 241 3.07 -5.33 -7.87
N PHE A 242 2.68 -6.44 -7.26
CA PHE A 242 2.81 -7.77 -7.88
C PHE A 242 1.50 -8.54 -7.88
N ILE A 243 1.39 -9.45 -8.84
CA ILE A 243 0.41 -10.54 -8.87
C ILE A 243 1.13 -11.82 -9.26
N GLY A 244 0.82 -12.94 -8.61
CA GLY A 244 1.35 -14.24 -8.98
C GLY A 244 0.51 -15.39 -8.47
N VAL A 245 0.87 -16.60 -8.87
CA VAL A 245 0.25 -17.85 -8.42
C VAL A 245 1.16 -18.51 -7.39
N ASP A 246 0.63 -18.81 -6.21
CA ASP A 246 1.35 -19.57 -5.19
C ASP A 246 1.64 -20.99 -5.68
N LYS A 247 2.89 -21.44 -5.53
CA LYS A 247 3.35 -22.76 -5.99
C LYS A 247 2.66 -23.93 -5.30
N ASN A 248 2.25 -23.76 -4.04
CA ASN A 248 1.79 -24.85 -3.19
C ASN A 248 0.27 -24.89 -3.09
N GLU A 249 -0.35 -23.73 -2.86
CA GLU A 249 -1.80 -23.62 -2.69
C GLU A 249 -2.53 -23.34 -4.02
N MET A 250 -1.78 -23.05 -5.11
CA MET A 250 -2.32 -22.77 -6.45
C MET A 250 -3.34 -21.62 -6.49
N GLY A 251 -3.33 -20.75 -5.48
CA GLY A 251 -4.15 -19.55 -5.40
C GLY A 251 -3.41 -18.30 -5.88
N LEU A 252 -4.16 -17.25 -6.19
CA LEU A 252 -3.60 -15.96 -6.56
C LEU A 252 -3.17 -15.15 -5.34
N VAL A 253 -1.99 -14.55 -5.42
CA VAL A 253 -1.43 -13.65 -4.41
C VAL A 253 -1.13 -12.31 -5.05
N LEU A 254 -1.70 -11.26 -4.47
CA LEU A 254 -1.55 -9.88 -4.94
C LEU A 254 -1.05 -9.01 -3.77
N GLY A 255 -0.17 -8.06 -4.05
CA GLY A 255 0.22 -7.09 -3.02
C GLY A 255 1.30 -6.10 -3.43
N CYS A 256 1.80 -5.38 -2.42
CA CYS A 256 2.91 -4.44 -2.56
C CYS A 256 4.27 -5.13 -2.52
N GLY A 257 5.07 -4.92 -3.57
CA GLY A 257 6.43 -5.43 -3.70
C GLY A 257 6.74 -5.93 -5.11
N LYS A 258 7.84 -6.67 -5.22
CA LYS A 258 8.31 -7.26 -6.47
C LYS A 258 8.33 -8.78 -6.37
N CYS A 259 8.02 -9.45 -7.47
CA CYS A 259 8.09 -10.90 -7.65
C CYS A 259 9.45 -11.51 -7.29
N SER A 260 10.55 -10.82 -7.58
CA SER A 260 11.90 -11.32 -7.28
C SER A 260 12.15 -11.56 -5.79
N LYS A 261 11.35 -10.94 -4.92
CA LYS A 261 11.39 -11.13 -3.47
C LYS A 261 10.42 -12.22 -2.98
N GLN A 262 9.63 -12.82 -3.88
CA GLN A 262 8.58 -13.79 -3.58
C GLN A 262 8.93 -15.17 -4.16
N ILE A 263 9.75 -15.93 -3.45
CA ILE A 263 10.32 -17.21 -3.93
C ILE A 263 9.23 -18.27 -4.19
N ASN A 264 8.08 -18.16 -3.54
CA ASN A 264 6.97 -19.12 -3.62
C ASN A 264 5.96 -18.83 -4.73
N LEU A 265 6.19 -17.82 -5.58
CA LEU A 265 5.28 -17.47 -6.67
C LEU A 265 5.75 -17.99 -8.03
N THR A 266 4.80 -18.31 -8.88
CA THR A 266 4.94 -18.61 -10.31
C THR A 266 4.05 -17.67 -11.11
N LYS A 267 4.29 -17.58 -12.43
CA LYS A 267 3.57 -16.65 -13.32
C LYS A 267 3.47 -15.24 -12.72
N CYS A 268 4.55 -14.77 -12.11
CA CYS A 268 4.51 -13.55 -11.33
C CYS A 268 4.79 -12.34 -12.22
N PHE A 269 3.95 -11.32 -12.11
CA PHE A 269 4.02 -10.08 -12.87
C PHE A 269 4.17 -8.88 -11.94
N ASN A 270 4.99 -7.90 -12.34
CA ASN A 270 5.19 -6.64 -11.63
C ASN A 270 4.64 -5.48 -12.44
N CYS A 271 4.17 -4.44 -11.75
CA CYS A 271 3.77 -3.19 -12.36
C CYS A 271 3.91 -2.02 -11.37
N SER A 272 3.74 -0.79 -11.85
CA SER A 272 4.06 0.44 -11.09
C SER A 272 2.99 1.53 -11.18
N THR A 273 1.77 1.20 -11.62
CA THR A 273 0.63 2.13 -11.61
C THR A 273 -0.42 1.68 -10.59
N PRO A 274 -1.28 2.56 -10.05
CA PRO A 274 -2.26 2.18 -9.05
C PRO A 274 -3.17 1.03 -9.53
N TYR A 275 -3.35 0.02 -8.69
CA TYR A 275 -4.18 -1.18 -8.92
C TYR A 275 -3.86 -1.98 -10.19
N CYS A 276 -2.66 -1.83 -10.72
CA CYS A 276 -2.24 -2.47 -11.97
C CYS A 276 -2.11 -3.99 -11.90
N ASN A 277 -2.05 -4.56 -10.69
CA ASN A 277 -1.76 -5.96 -10.42
C ASN A 277 -3.03 -6.81 -10.37
N ASP A 278 -3.89 -6.67 -11.37
CA ASP A 278 -5.13 -7.42 -11.49
C ASP A 278 -4.94 -8.75 -12.26
N GLU A 279 -5.94 -9.63 -12.21
CA GLU A 279 -5.88 -11.00 -12.76
C GLU A 279 -5.69 -11.02 -14.29
N THR A 280 -6.07 -9.96 -15.02
CA THR A 280 -5.93 -9.89 -16.49
C THR A 280 -4.48 -9.84 -16.94
N LYS A 281 -3.53 -9.57 -16.03
CA LYS A 281 -2.09 -9.60 -16.32
C LYS A 281 -1.54 -11.01 -16.48
N LEU A 282 -2.27 -12.03 -16.05
CA LEU A 282 -1.84 -13.41 -16.14
C LEU A 282 -2.37 -14.07 -17.41
N SER A 283 -1.57 -14.96 -17.99
CA SER A 283 -2.03 -15.78 -19.11
C SER A 283 -3.03 -16.83 -18.63
N HIS A 284 -4.10 -17.00 -19.41
CA HIS A 284 -5.13 -17.99 -19.15
C HIS A 284 -5.17 -19.03 -20.28
N THR A 285 -5.15 -20.30 -19.93
CA THR A 285 -5.45 -21.40 -20.85
C THR A 285 -6.97 -21.52 -21.00
N LYS A 286 -7.45 -21.77 -22.21
CA LYS A 286 -8.86 -22.17 -22.45
C LYS A 286 -8.91 -23.69 -22.60
N CYS A 287 -9.87 -24.33 -21.96
CA CYS A 287 -10.10 -25.77 -22.07
C CYS A 287 -11.56 -26.04 -22.45
N TYR A 288 -11.80 -27.20 -23.05
CA TYR A 288 -13.14 -27.74 -23.10
C TYR A 288 -13.55 -28.20 -21.70
N HIS A 289 -14.80 -27.92 -21.37
CA HIS A 289 -15.42 -28.26 -20.12
C HIS A 289 -16.73 -28.96 -20.40
N LEU A 290 -16.80 -30.21 -19.98
CA LEU A 290 -17.96 -31.06 -20.19
C LEU A 290 -18.45 -31.52 -18.82
N VAL A 291 -19.64 -31.07 -18.43
CA VAL A 291 -20.33 -31.56 -17.23
C VAL A 291 -21.69 -32.04 -17.68
N ALA A 292 -21.88 -33.36 -17.74
CA ALA A 292 -23.21 -33.92 -17.52
C ALA A 292 -23.17 -35.44 -17.39
N ASN A 293 -24.03 -35.92 -16.50
CA ASN A 293 -24.43 -37.31 -16.39
C ASN A 293 -25.57 -37.69 -17.37
N ILE A 294 -25.99 -36.82 -18.31
CA ILE A 294 -27.16 -37.05 -19.19
C ILE A 294 -26.93 -36.42 -20.58
N GLN A 295 -27.31 -37.14 -21.65
CA GLN A 295 -27.17 -36.73 -23.06
C GLN A 295 -28.30 -35.79 -23.54
N PRO A 296 -28.05 -34.93 -24.55
CA PRO A 296 -26.79 -34.76 -25.30
C PRO A 296 -25.76 -33.93 -24.52
N TYR A 297 -24.51 -34.36 -24.58
CA TYR A 297 -23.41 -33.69 -23.88
C TYR A 297 -23.11 -32.33 -24.51
N GLU A 298 -23.22 -31.25 -23.75
CA GLU A 298 -22.89 -29.91 -24.23
C GLU A 298 -21.42 -29.58 -23.89
N LYS A 299 -20.56 -29.56 -24.92
CA LYS A 299 -19.14 -29.17 -24.81
C LYS A 299 -19.05 -27.64 -24.72
N LYS A 300 -18.62 -27.11 -23.57
CA LYS A 300 -18.44 -25.66 -23.36
C LYS A 300 -16.96 -25.28 -23.35
N VAL A 301 -16.62 -24.15 -23.94
CA VAL A 301 -15.28 -23.56 -23.79
C VAL A 301 -15.24 -22.76 -22.48
N LYS A 302 -14.27 -23.04 -21.62
CA LYS A 302 -14.03 -22.26 -20.40
C LYS A 302 -12.61 -21.76 -20.33
N THR A 303 -12.46 -20.51 -19.88
CA THR A 303 -11.18 -19.94 -19.49
C THR A 303 -10.81 -20.48 -18.10
N CYS A 304 -9.64 -21.08 -17.99
CA CYS A 304 -9.16 -21.63 -16.73
C CYS A 304 -8.71 -20.54 -15.76
N HIS A 305 -8.77 -20.86 -14.47
CA HIS A 305 -8.09 -20.06 -13.46
C HIS A 305 -6.58 -19.99 -13.79
N PRO A 306 -5.89 -18.84 -13.59
CA PRO A 306 -4.49 -18.67 -13.95
C PRO A 306 -3.52 -19.67 -13.35
N SER A 307 -3.91 -20.40 -12.30
CA SER A 307 -3.07 -21.45 -11.73
C SER A 307 -2.98 -22.71 -12.58
N TYR A 308 -3.92 -22.93 -13.50
CA TYR A 308 -3.89 -24.04 -14.43
C TYR A 308 -3.17 -23.64 -15.72
N ASN A 309 -2.30 -24.53 -16.20
CA ASN A 309 -1.59 -24.42 -17.48
C ASN A 309 -2.01 -25.47 -18.50
N SER A 310 -2.74 -26.48 -18.04
CA SER A 310 -3.09 -27.67 -18.79
C SER A 310 -4.60 -27.85 -18.83
N CYS A 311 -5.02 -28.72 -19.73
CA CYS A 311 -6.37 -29.25 -19.81
C CYS A 311 -6.29 -30.78 -19.67
N TYR A 312 -7.32 -31.42 -19.15
CA TYR A 312 -7.42 -32.88 -19.18
C TYR A 312 -8.71 -33.34 -19.87
N PHE A 313 -8.60 -34.55 -20.41
CA PHE A 313 -9.70 -35.38 -20.87
C PHE A 313 -9.66 -36.70 -20.11
N ALA A 314 -10.78 -37.13 -19.54
CA ALA A 314 -10.88 -38.37 -18.80
C ALA A 314 -12.14 -39.16 -19.15
N ARG A 315 -12.04 -40.49 -19.04
CA ARG A 315 -13.18 -41.40 -19.03
C ARG A 315 -13.25 -42.15 -17.71
N ASP A 316 -14.45 -42.22 -17.16
CA ASP A 316 -14.71 -43.06 -16.00
C ASP A 316 -14.97 -44.53 -16.39
N ILE A 317 -15.20 -45.38 -15.39
CA ILE A 317 -15.47 -46.82 -15.59
C ILE A 317 -16.77 -47.11 -16.34
N PHE A 318 -17.67 -46.12 -16.45
CA PHE A 318 -18.94 -46.19 -17.16
C PHE A 318 -18.85 -45.51 -18.54
N TRP A 319 -17.64 -45.21 -19.02
CA TRP A 319 -17.38 -44.51 -20.28
C TRP A 319 -17.94 -43.09 -20.35
N ARG A 320 -18.26 -42.47 -19.21
CA ARG A 320 -18.63 -41.05 -19.18
C ARG A 320 -17.38 -40.19 -19.32
N VAL A 321 -17.52 -39.12 -20.10
CA VAL A 321 -16.43 -38.19 -20.41
C VAL A 321 -16.43 -37.02 -19.42
N GLU A 322 -15.25 -36.70 -18.87
CA GLU A 322 -14.99 -35.48 -18.09
C GLU A 322 -13.87 -34.70 -18.79
N GLN A 323 -14.14 -33.44 -19.13
CA GLN A 323 -13.17 -32.50 -19.68
C GLN A 323 -13.08 -31.31 -18.75
N ASN A 324 -11.87 -30.90 -18.36
CA ASN A 324 -11.69 -29.74 -17.49
C ASN A 324 -10.28 -29.15 -17.59
N CYS A 325 -10.05 -28.07 -16.85
CA CYS A 325 -8.75 -27.46 -16.61
C CYS A 325 -7.90 -28.31 -15.65
N GLY A 326 -6.59 -28.31 -15.85
CA GLY A 326 -5.59 -28.87 -14.97
C GLY A 326 -5.12 -30.27 -15.36
N GLU A 327 -4.40 -30.87 -14.42
CA GLU A 327 -3.86 -32.22 -14.53
C GLU A 327 -4.93 -33.29 -14.27
N CYS A 328 -4.67 -34.49 -14.79
CA CYS A 328 -5.51 -35.66 -14.59
C CYS A 328 -5.82 -35.96 -13.11
N PRO A 329 -7.10 -35.96 -12.71
CA PRO A 329 -7.49 -36.39 -11.37
C PRO A 329 -7.15 -37.87 -11.12
N LEU A 330 -6.61 -38.19 -9.94
CA LEU A 330 -6.22 -39.56 -9.55
C LEU A 330 -7.38 -40.58 -9.57
N LYS A 331 -8.64 -40.11 -9.56
CA LYS A 331 -9.83 -40.98 -9.65
C LYS A 331 -9.99 -41.65 -11.02
N PHE A 332 -9.33 -41.14 -12.07
CA PHE A 332 -9.47 -41.66 -13.43
C PHE A 332 -8.27 -42.51 -13.83
N LYS A 333 -8.53 -43.75 -14.25
CA LYS A 333 -7.53 -44.62 -14.86
C LYS A 333 -7.27 -44.27 -16.34
N ASN A 334 -8.30 -43.80 -17.04
CA ASN A 334 -8.25 -43.42 -18.45
C ASN A 334 -8.30 -41.89 -18.55
N CYS A 335 -7.16 -41.22 -18.34
CA CYS A 335 -7.07 -39.78 -18.41
C CYS A 335 -5.79 -39.33 -19.12
N VAL A 336 -5.90 -38.27 -19.93
CA VAL A 336 -4.79 -37.64 -20.62
C VAL A 336 -4.80 -36.14 -20.33
N THR A 337 -3.63 -35.61 -20.01
CA THR A 337 -3.39 -34.17 -19.83
C THR A 337 -2.67 -33.62 -21.05
N CYS A 338 -3.03 -32.41 -21.46
CA CYS A 338 -2.39 -31.67 -22.55
C CYS A 338 -2.12 -30.23 -22.13
N ASN A 339 -1.05 -29.64 -22.64
CA ASN A 339 -0.58 -28.28 -22.31
C ASN A 339 0.05 -27.55 -23.51
N ASP A 340 -0.01 -28.16 -24.68
CA ASP A 340 0.59 -27.74 -25.93
C ASP A 340 -0.18 -26.60 -26.60
N SER A 341 -1.49 -26.51 -26.38
CA SER A 341 -2.34 -25.47 -26.96
C SER A 341 -3.64 -25.25 -26.16
N SER A 342 -4.31 -24.11 -26.40
CA SER A 342 -5.68 -23.92 -25.88
C SER A 342 -6.64 -24.88 -26.55
N LEU A 343 -7.61 -25.40 -25.79
CA LEU A 343 -8.63 -26.35 -26.23
C LEU A 343 -8.05 -27.71 -26.66
N CYS A 344 -6.87 -28.07 -26.17
CA CYS A 344 -6.18 -29.30 -26.55
C CYS A 344 -6.87 -30.59 -26.09
N ASN A 345 -7.77 -30.52 -25.09
CA ASN A 345 -8.31 -31.70 -24.40
C ASN A 345 -9.43 -32.41 -25.16
N GLU A 346 -9.18 -32.79 -26.41
CA GLU A 346 -10.13 -33.50 -27.27
C GLU A 346 -10.19 -35.01 -26.97
N GLU A 347 -11.26 -35.67 -27.42
CA GLU A 347 -11.49 -37.11 -27.20
C GLU A 347 -10.46 -38.00 -27.91
N THR A 348 -9.89 -37.50 -29.01
CA THR A 348 -8.84 -38.17 -29.80
C THR A 348 -7.55 -38.44 -29.02
N LEU A 349 -7.40 -37.86 -27.82
CA LEU A 349 -6.23 -38.02 -26.98
C LEU A 349 -6.12 -39.37 -26.27
N ILE A 350 -7.24 -40.10 -26.05
CA ILE A 350 -7.17 -41.45 -25.45
C ILE A 350 -6.94 -42.47 -26.57
N PRO A 351 -5.85 -43.27 -26.53
CA PRO A 351 -5.66 -44.37 -27.46
C PRO A 351 -6.86 -45.32 -27.37
N LEU A 352 -7.50 -45.60 -28.52
CA LEU A 352 -8.49 -46.67 -28.61
C LEU A 352 -7.79 -47.99 -28.26
N THR A 353 -7.87 -48.42 -27.01
CA THR A 353 -7.58 -49.82 -26.68
C THR A 353 -8.64 -50.65 -27.39
N ASN A 354 -8.27 -51.22 -28.54
CA ASN A 354 -9.01 -52.25 -29.24
C ASN A 354 -9.16 -53.45 -28.30
N THR A 355 -10.14 -53.39 -27.42
CA THR A 355 -10.63 -54.57 -26.72
C THR A 355 -11.37 -55.35 -27.80
N LYS A 356 -10.68 -56.27 -28.46
CA LYS A 356 -11.31 -57.30 -29.29
C LYS A 356 -12.33 -57.99 -28.39
N ILE A 357 -13.60 -57.60 -28.54
CA ILE A 357 -14.73 -58.39 -28.08
C ILE A 357 -14.67 -59.65 -28.92
N THR A 358 -14.02 -60.68 -28.39
CA THR A 358 -14.08 -62.00 -28.96
C THR A 358 -15.46 -62.54 -28.58
N THR A 359 -16.40 -62.40 -29.49
CA THR A 359 -17.70 -63.06 -29.43
C THR A 359 -17.48 -64.57 -29.54
N SER A 360 -17.24 -65.25 -28.40
CA SER A 360 -17.40 -66.70 -28.35
C SER A 360 -18.88 -66.99 -28.13
N SER A 361 -19.57 -67.33 -29.21
CA SER A 361 -20.87 -68.00 -29.14
C SER A 361 -20.71 -69.29 -28.34
N SER A 362 -21.39 -69.37 -27.21
CA SER A 362 -21.51 -70.57 -26.41
C SER A 362 -22.36 -71.60 -27.18
N LYS A 363 -21.72 -72.56 -27.84
CA LYS A 363 -22.30 -73.88 -28.07
C LYS A 363 -21.71 -74.86 -27.07
N SER A 364 -22.62 -75.41 -26.29
CA SER A 364 -22.42 -76.37 -25.21
C SER A 364 -21.81 -77.68 -25.72
N THR A 365 -20.76 -78.19 -25.06
CA THR A 365 -20.59 -79.64 -24.87
C THR A 365 -19.74 -79.90 -23.63
N THR A 366 -20.33 -80.62 -22.68
CA THR A 366 -19.73 -81.09 -21.42
C THR A 366 -18.87 -82.33 -21.68
N THR A 367 -17.59 -82.35 -21.28
CA THR A 367 -16.96 -83.59 -20.77
C THR A 367 -15.76 -83.28 -19.87
N THR A 368 -15.77 -83.97 -18.73
CA THR A 368 -14.85 -84.00 -17.59
C THR A 368 -13.48 -84.60 -17.94
N LEU A 369 -12.37 -84.06 -17.40
CA LEU A 369 -11.26 -84.85 -16.82
C LEU A 369 -10.16 -83.98 -16.19
N LEU A 370 -9.74 -84.41 -15.00
CA LEU A 370 -8.75 -83.82 -14.11
C LEU A 370 -7.34 -83.72 -14.71
N LYS A 371 -6.59 -82.65 -14.36
CA LYS A 371 -5.22 -82.83 -13.83
C LYS A 371 -4.77 -81.64 -12.96
N LYS A 372 -4.33 -82.00 -11.75
CA LYS A 372 -3.57 -81.22 -10.76
C LYS A 372 -2.30 -80.63 -11.38
N GLU A 373 -1.96 -79.41 -10.98
CA GLU A 373 -0.58 -79.04 -10.66
C GLU A 373 -0.58 -77.98 -9.55
N THR A 374 0.41 -78.08 -8.67
CA THR A 374 0.49 -77.42 -7.35
C THR A 374 1.78 -76.59 -7.30
N ILE A 375 1.90 -75.72 -6.27
CA ILE A 375 3.12 -75.04 -5.74
C ILE A 375 3.25 -73.58 -6.23
N SER A 376 3.53 -72.54 -5.42
CA SER A 376 3.91 -72.38 -4.01
C SER A 376 3.40 -71.04 -3.45
N ILE A 377 3.16 -71.02 -2.14
CA ILE A 377 2.89 -69.82 -1.34
C ILE A 377 4.23 -69.23 -0.88
N GLY A 378 4.50 -67.98 -1.26
CA GLY A 378 5.54 -67.14 -0.65
C GLY A 378 4.91 -66.13 0.32
N LYS A 379 5.21 -66.28 1.61
CA LYS A 379 4.80 -65.37 2.71
C LYS A 379 5.40 -63.97 2.53
N VAL A 380 4.57 -62.93 2.62
CA VAL A 380 5.02 -61.59 3.04
C VAL A 380 4.13 -61.09 4.17
N THR A 381 4.81 -60.57 5.18
CA THR A 381 4.44 -60.26 6.56
C THR A 381 3.44 -59.10 6.66
N THR A 382 2.39 -59.31 7.45
CA THR A 382 1.43 -58.30 7.88
C THR A 382 2.03 -57.37 8.94
N ARG A 383 2.04 -56.05 8.68
CA ARG A 383 2.10 -55.03 9.74
C ARG A 383 0.69 -54.46 9.97
N ARG A 384 0.19 -54.63 11.20
CA ARG A 384 -1.05 -54.02 11.71
C ARG A 384 -0.90 -52.50 11.83
N ILE A 385 -1.91 -51.76 11.38
CA ILE A 385 -2.27 -50.43 11.91
C ILE A 385 -3.62 -50.60 12.61
N ALA A 386 -3.68 -50.20 13.88
CA ALA A 386 -4.87 -50.28 14.73
C ALA A 386 -5.98 -49.30 14.28
N PRO A 387 -7.28 -49.64 14.49
CA PRO A 387 -8.40 -48.78 14.10
C PRO A 387 -8.64 -47.63 15.09
N LYS A 388 -9.02 -46.46 14.58
CA LYS A 388 -9.58 -45.36 15.40
C LYS A 388 -11.07 -45.58 15.68
N SER A 389 -11.47 -45.16 16.88
CA SER A 389 -12.70 -45.41 17.64
C SER A 389 -14.05 -45.10 16.97
N SER A 390 -15.05 -45.92 17.31
CA SER A 390 -16.47 -45.93 16.95
C SER A 390 -17.34 -44.73 17.41
N ALA A 391 -16.77 -43.68 17.99
CA ALA A 391 -17.53 -42.54 18.51
C ALA A 391 -17.85 -41.43 17.48
N GLN A 392 -17.21 -41.45 16.30
CA GLN A 392 -17.41 -40.42 15.25
C GLN A 392 -18.46 -40.81 14.21
N LEU A 393 -18.79 -42.10 14.04
CA LEU A 393 -19.80 -42.53 13.06
C LEU A 393 -21.24 -42.18 13.49
N ASN A 394 -21.58 -42.33 14.77
CA ASN A 394 -22.96 -42.13 15.26
C ASN A 394 -23.44 -40.67 15.18
N LYS A 395 -22.54 -39.69 15.03
CA LYS A 395 -22.91 -38.26 14.95
C LYS A 395 -23.27 -37.83 13.52
N ILE A 396 -22.74 -38.51 12.50
CA ILE A 396 -22.99 -38.20 11.10
C ILE A 396 -24.31 -38.84 10.64
N GLU A 397 -24.62 -40.05 11.10
CA GLU A 397 -25.87 -40.75 10.77
C GLU A 397 -27.10 -40.01 11.32
N ASN A 398 -27.02 -39.46 12.54
CA ASN A 398 -28.12 -38.70 13.13
C ASN A 398 -28.43 -37.38 12.41
N ILE A 399 -27.42 -36.69 11.85
CA ILE A 399 -27.64 -35.44 11.11
C ILE A 399 -28.29 -35.74 9.75
N LEU A 400 -27.92 -36.84 9.11
CA LEU A 400 -28.48 -37.24 7.82
C LEU A 400 -29.96 -37.63 7.94
N MET A 401 -30.36 -38.32 9.01
CA MET A 401 -31.76 -38.71 9.25
C MET A 401 -32.67 -37.52 9.57
N VAL A 402 -32.16 -36.49 10.27
CA VAL A 402 -32.90 -35.25 10.54
C VAL A 402 -33.08 -34.42 9.26
N ALA A 403 -32.08 -34.40 8.38
CA ALA A 403 -32.19 -33.68 7.11
C ALA A 403 -33.22 -34.32 6.15
N ILE A 404 -33.27 -35.65 6.11
CA ILE A 404 -34.25 -36.40 5.29
C ILE A 404 -35.67 -36.17 5.80
N THR A 405 -35.91 -36.19 7.11
CA THR A 405 -37.25 -35.98 7.68
C THR A 405 -37.76 -34.55 7.49
N ILE A 406 -36.90 -33.54 7.57
CA ILE A 406 -37.27 -32.13 7.28
C ILE A 406 -37.62 -31.95 5.80
N TYR A 407 -36.84 -32.57 4.89
CA TYR A 407 -37.12 -32.51 3.46
C TYR A 407 -38.46 -33.16 3.12
N SER A 408 -38.75 -34.34 3.70
CA SER A 408 -40.04 -35.01 3.53
C SER A 408 -41.22 -34.19 4.06
N LEU A 409 -41.08 -33.52 5.20
CA LEU A 409 -42.14 -32.64 5.73
C LEU A 409 -42.40 -31.43 4.82
N LEU A 410 -41.35 -30.80 4.30
CA LEU A 410 -41.48 -29.65 3.40
C LEU A 410 -42.13 -30.04 2.07
N THR A 411 -41.84 -31.24 1.54
CA THR A 411 -42.51 -31.73 0.33
C THR A 411 -43.99 -32.01 0.55
N VAL A 412 -44.41 -32.47 1.74
CA VAL A 412 -45.82 -32.70 2.04
C VAL A 412 -46.58 -31.39 2.20
N ILE A 413 -45.98 -30.38 2.83
CA ILE A 413 -46.59 -29.04 2.98
C ILE A 413 -46.81 -28.39 1.61
N PHE A 414 -45.88 -28.57 0.66
CA PHE A 414 -46.00 -28.05 -0.71
C PHE A 414 -47.08 -28.72 -1.56
N TYR A 415 -47.58 -29.88 -1.13
CA TYR A 415 -48.67 -30.60 -1.80
C TYR A 415 -50.05 -30.35 -1.17
N ILE A 416 -50.10 -29.71 0.00
CA ILE A 416 -51.33 -29.40 0.74
C ILE A 416 -51.72 -27.92 0.59
N LEU A 417 -50.77 -27.03 0.29
CA LEU A 417 -51.01 -25.66 -0.20
C LEU A 417 -51.17 -25.65 -1.72
#